data_AF-A0A4S2HGL8-F1
#
_entry.id   AF-A0A4S2HGL8-F1
#
_cell.length_a   1.000
_cell.length_b   1.000
_cell.length_c   1.000
_cell.angle_alpha   90.00
_cell.angle_beta   90.00
_cell.angle_gamma   90.00
#
_symmetry.space_group_name_H-M   'P 1'
#
loop_
_entity.id
_entity.type
_entity.pdbx_description
1 polymer ?
#
loop_
_entity_poly.entity_id
_entity_poly.type
_entity_poly.pdbx_seq_one_letter_code
_entity_poly.pdbx_strand_id
1 'polypeptide(L)'
;MLDIQLGRRNLSPIQRIAVAEKYRPIYEKQALANKQVAMQEARKSNEKNKSEQISANLPKTEPINTSEKLANIAGVSGKTYSMGKKILDSDNETLKQEVLSGEKSINAGYKELTQNKKEKYFL
;
A
#
# COMPACT_ATOMS: atom_id res chain seq x y z
N MET A 1 -10.00 -16.40 0.07
CA MET A 1 -8.80 -15.72 0.62
C MET A 1 -7.60 -16.39 -0.01
N LEU A 2 -6.60 -15.65 -0.50
CA LEU A 2 -5.37 -16.27 -0.98
C LEU A 2 -4.64 -16.85 0.23
N ASP A 3 -4.48 -18.17 0.27
CA ASP A 3 -3.73 -18.90 1.31
C ASP A 3 -2.22 -18.72 1.13
N ILE A 4 -1.74 -17.50 1.36
CA ILE A 4 -0.32 -17.10 1.26
C ILE A 4 0.48 -17.61 2.49
N GLN A 5 -0.12 -18.44 3.35
CA GLN A 5 0.43 -18.77 4.67
C GLN A 5 1.70 -19.63 4.61
N LEU A 6 1.80 -20.56 3.65
CA LEU A 6 2.92 -21.51 3.55
C LEU A 6 4.25 -20.81 3.18
N GLY A 7 4.21 -19.81 2.29
CA GLY A 7 5.40 -19.03 1.92
C GLY A 7 5.80 -17.98 2.96
N ARG A 8 4.85 -17.43 3.73
CA ARG A 8 5.14 -16.33 4.68
C ARG A 8 6.05 -16.72 5.84
N ARG A 9 6.06 -18.00 6.26
CA ARG A 9 6.81 -18.44 7.46
C ARG A 9 8.33 -18.39 7.26
N ASN A 10 8.80 -18.58 6.04
CA ASN A 10 10.24 -18.58 5.72
C ASN A 10 10.74 -17.25 5.16
N LEU A 11 9.83 -16.30 4.88
CA LEU A 11 10.18 -15.02 4.29
C LEU A 11 10.43 -13.96 5.36
N SER A 12 11.51 -13.19 5.18
CA SER A 12 11.79 -12.01 6.00
C SER A 12 10.66 -10.97 5.85
N PRO A 13 10.49 -10.06 6.82
CA PRO A 13 9.45 -9.03 6.73
C PRO A 13 9.49 -8.22 5.43
N ILE A 14 10.68 -7.89 4.91
CA ILE A 14 10.81 -7.12 3.65
C ILE A 14 10.40 -7.96 2.43
N GLN A 15 10.72 -9.25 2.42
CA GLN A 15 10.31 -10.15 1.35
C GLN A 15 8.79 -10.34 1.35
N ARG A 16 8.16 -10.42 2.53
CA ARG A 16 6.69 -10.45 2.64
C ARG A 16 6.04 -9.16 2.12
N ILE A 17 6.66 -8.00 2.37
CA ILE A 17 6.22 -6.72 1.81
C ILE A 17 6.36 -6.73 0.28
N ALA A 18 7.49 -7.18 -0.26
CA ALA A 18 7.71 -7.29 -1.70
C ALA A 18 6.70 -8.22 -2.39
N VAL A 19 6.34 -9.34 -1.76
CA VAL A 19 5.27 -10.23 -2.25
C VAL A 19 3.91 -9.55 -2.18
N ALA A 20 3.60 -8.84 -1.08
CA ALA A 20 2.33 -8.12 -0.94
C ALA A 20 2.18 -7.03 -2.02
N GLU A 21 3.24 -6.28 -2.34
CA GLU A 21 3.23 -5.23 -3.36
C GLU A 21 2.78 -5.73 -4.74
N LYS A 22 3.02 -7.00 -5.08
CA LYS A 22 2.52 -7.59 -6.34
C LYS A 22 1.00 -7.51 -6.49
N TYR A 23 0.27 -7.44 -5.38
CA TYR A 23 -1.20 -7.36 -5.35
C TYR A 23 -1.73 -5.92 -5.23
N ARG A 24 -0.85 -4.92 -5.11
CA ARG A 24 -1.24 -3.51 -5.02
C ARG A 24 -2.21 -3.07 -6.12
N PRO A 25 -2.01 -3.40 -7.41
CA PRO A 25 -2.92 -2.98 -8.48
C PRO A 25 -4.36 -3.46 -8.30
N ILE A 26 -4.56 -4.61 -7.66
CA ILE A 26 -5.89 -5.18 -7.41
C ILE A 26 -6.62 -4.33 -6.38
N TYR A 27 -5.96 -4.02 -5.26
CA TYR A 27 -6.55 -3.22 -4.19
C TYR A 27 -6.69 -1.74 -4.55
N GLU A 28 -5.82 -1.19 -5.39
CA GLU A 28 -5.97 0.16 -5.94
C GLU A 28 -7.17 0.27 -6.87
N LYS A 29 -7.38 -0.72 -7.76
CA LYS A 29 -8.59 -0.78 -8.60
C LYS A 29 -9.85 -0.87 -7.75
N GLN A 30 -9.83 -1.68 -6.69
CA GLN A 30 -10.95 -1.82 -5.77
C GLN A 30 -11.22 -0.52 -4.99
N ALA A 31 -10.17 0.12 -4.47
CA ALA A 31 -10.28 1.40 -3.77
C ALA A 31 -10.83 2.50 -4.68
N LEU A 32 -10.41 2.54 -5.95
CA LEU A 32 -10.92 3.47 -6.95
C LEU A 32 -12.40 3.22 -7.25
N ALA A 33 -12.81 1.97 -7.44
CA ALA A 33 -14.21 1.60 -7.67
C ALA A 33 -15.09 2.02 -6.48
N ASN A 34 -14.66 1.75 -5.24
CA ASN A 34 -15.38 2.15 -4.05
C ASN A 34 -15.49 3.69 -3.94
N LYS A 35 -14.44 4.42 -4.29
CA LYS A 35 -14.46 5.89 -4.35
C LYS A 35 -15.46 6.41 -5.40
N GLN A 36 -15.53 5.78 -6.57
CA GLN A 36 -16.49 6.16 -7.61
C GLN A 36 -17.94 5.91 -7.16
N VAL A 37 -18.21 4.77 -6.53
CA VAL A 37 -19.51 4.43 -5.95
C VAL A 37 -19.91 5.46 -4.89
N ALA A 38 -19.03 5.75 -3.92
CA ALA A 38 -19.28 6.75 -2.89
C ALA A 38 -19.54 8.16 -3.46
N MET A 39 -18.82 8.54 -4.52
CA MET A 39 -19.04 9.82 -5.19
C MET A 39 -20.40 9.88 -5.89
N GLN A 40 -20.83 8.77 -6.50
CA GLN A 40 -22.16 8.69 -7.12
C GLN A 40 -23.27 8.73 -6.06
N GLU A 41 -23.11 8.04 -4.94
CA GLU A 41 -24.05 8.12 -3.81
C GLU A 41 -24.17 9.56 -3.28
N ALA A 42 -23.04 10.23 -3.04
CA ALA A 42 -23.01 11.62 -2.59
C ALA A 42 -23.65 12.60 -3.61
N ARG A 43 -23.50 12.33 -4.91
CA ARG A 43 -24.14 13.11 -5.98
C ARG A 43 -25.66 12.92 -5.98
N LYS A 44 -26.15 11.70 -5.72
CA LYS A 44 -27.59 11.42 -5.61
C LYS A 44 -28.23 12.14 -4.42
N SER A 45 -27.54 12.18 -3.28
CA SER A 45 -28.05 12.88 -2.10
C SER A 45 -28.00 14.41 -2.20
N ASN A 46 -27.41 14.98 -3.26
CA ASN A 46 -27.33 16.41 -3.46
C ASN A 46 -28.55 16.96 -4.21
N GLU A 47 -29.31 17.85 -3.56
CA GLU A 47 -30.53 18.45 -4.10
C GLU A 47 -30.31 19.21 -5.43
N LYS A 48 -29.10 19.73 -5.67
CA LYS A 48 -28.77 20.44 -6.92
C LYS A 48 -28.68 19.53 -8.15
N ASN A 49 -28.58 18.22 -7.95
CA ASN A 49 -28.46 17.22 -9.04
C ASN A 49 -29.77 16.44 -9.26
N LYS A 50 -30.91 16.97 -8.81
CA LYS A 50 -32.21 16.27 -8.82
C LYS A 50 -32.65 15.81 -10.22
N SER A 51 -32.27 16.54 -11.27
CA SER A 51 -32.56 16.18 -12.68
C SER A 51 -31.68 15.05 -13.24
N GLU A 52 -30.58 14.68 -12.57
CA GLU A 52 -29.65 13.62 -12.97
C GLU A 52 -29.81 12.34 -12.12
N GLN A 53 -30.81 12.29 -11.22
CA GLN A 53 -31.02 11.16 -10.30
C GLN A 53 -31.55 9.92 -11.05
N ILE A 54 -30.63 9.12 -11.60
CA ILE A 54 -30.94 7.77 -12.06
C ILE A 54 -31.04 6.85 -10.82
N SER A 55 -32.22 6.25 -10.62
CA SER A 55 -32.51 5.27 -9.56
C SER A 55 -31.82 3.92 -9.85
N ALA A 56 -30.50 3.89 -9.73
CA ALA A 56 -29.72 2.66 -9.66
C ALA A 56 -29.38 2.36 -8.20
N ASN A 57 -29.67 1.15 -7.71
CA ASN A 57 -29.17 0.69 -6.42
C ASN A 57 -27.65 0.48 -6.55
N LEU A 58 -26.85 1.31 -5.89
CA LEU A 58 -25.41 1.10 -5.82
C LEU A 58 -25.11 0.07 -4.72
N PRO A 59 -24.13 -0.82 -4.92
CA PRO A 59 -23.67 -1.70 -3.86
C PRO A 59 -23.03 -0.87 -2.74
N LYS A 60 -23.33 -1.21 -1.49
CA LYS A 60 -22.68 -0.59 -0.32
C LYS A 60 -21.20 -0.97 -0.34
N THR A 61 -20.31 0.01 -0.43
CA THR A 61 -18.86 -0.23 -0.46
C THR A 61 -18.18 0.33 0.77
N GLU A 62 -17.23 -0.42 1.34
CA GLU A 62 -16.40 0.07 2.45
C GLU A 62 -15.13 0.76 1.91
N PRO A 63 -14.67 1.85 2.54
CA PRO A 63 -13.41 2.48 2.16
C PRO A 63 -12.25 1.49 2.36
N ILE A 64 -11.36 1.39 1.38
CA ILE A 64 -10.19 0.51 1.44
C ILE A 64 -8.93 1.36 1.54
N ASN A 65 -8.22 1.23 2.65
CA ASN A 65 -6.84 1.70 2.75
C ASN A 65 -5.91 0.61 2.19
N THR A 66 -5.43 0.82 0.96
CA THR A 66 -4.59 -0.17 0.26
C THR A 66 -3.32 -0.51 1.03
N SER A 67 -2.64 0.49 1.59
CA SER A 67 -1.40 0.28 2.34
C SER A 67 -1.61 -0.55 3.60
N GLU A 68 -2.71 -0.29 4.32
CA GLU A 68 -3.08 -1.06 5.50
C GLU A 68 -3.46 -2.50 5.15
N LYS A 69 -4.23 -2.69 4.06
CA LYS A 69 -4.56 -4.02 3.54
C LYS A 69 -3.30 -4.83 3.20
N LEU A 70 -2.34 -4.20 2.53
CA LEU A 70 -1.08 -4.84 2.13
C LEU A 70 -0.17 -5.11 3.34
N ALA A 71 -0.14 -4.22 4.34
CA ALA A 71 0.56 -4.45 5.59
C ALA A 71 0.00 -5.68 6.34
N ASN A 72 -1.33 -5.82 6.39
CA ASN A 72 -2.01 -6.98 6.97
C ASN A 72 -1.70 -8.28 6.21
N ILE A 73 -1.67 -8.22 4.87
CA ILE A 73 -1.29 -9.37 4.02
C ILE A 73 0.17 -9.79 4.28
N ALA A 74 1.08 -8.82 4.38
CA ALA A 74 2.46 -9.07 4.76
C ALA A 74 2.60 -9.51 6.24
N GLY A 75 1.59 -9.24 7.06
CA GLY A 75 1.56 -9.35 8.53
C GLY A 75 2.75 -8.64 9.16
N VAL A 76 2.79 -7.34 8.91
CA VAL A 76 3.70 -6.38 9.53
C VAL A 76 2.89 -5.16 9.95
N SER A 77 3.43 -4.32 10.83
CA SER A 77 2.78 -3.04 11.16
C SER A 77 2.73 -2.10 9.94
N GLY A 78 1.76 -1.19 9.90
CA GLY A 78 1.68 -0.16 8.86
C GLY A 78 2.96 0.70 8.76
N LYS A 79 3.62 0.96 9.89
CA LYS A 79 4.91 1.67 9.94
C LYS A 79 6.01 0.86 9.26
N THR A 80 6.16 -0.41 9.61
CA THR A 80 7.14 -1.32 9.00
C THR A 80 6.91 -1.47 7.51
N TYR A 81 5.65 -1.63 7.10
CA TYR A 81 5.26 -1.67 5.69
C TYR A 81 5.68 -0.39 4.95
N SER A 82 5.39 0.78 5.53
CA SER A 82 5.73 2.07 4.91
C SER A 82 7.24 2.27 4.75
N MET A 83 8.03 1.83 5.74
CA MET A 83 9.50 1.84 5.65
C MET A 83 9.99 0.90 4.57
N GLY A 84 9.52 -0.34 4.57
CA GLY A 84 9.91 -1.35 3.59
C GLY A 84 9.54 -0.94 2.17
N LYS A 85 8.34 -0.41 1.95
CA LYS A 85 7.92 0.13 0.66
C LYS A 85 8.87 1.23 0.16
N LYS A 86 9.23 2.20 1.02
CA LYS A 86 10.16 3.26 0.63
C LYS A 86 11.54 2.74 0.25
N ILE A 87 12.02 1.65 0.87
CA ILE A 87 13.28 0.99 0.51
C ILE A 87 13.15 0.29 -0.85
N LEU A 88 12.07 -0.47 -1.06
CA LEU A 88 11.81 -1.17 -2.32
C LEU A 88 11.64 -0.21 -3.50
N ASP A 89 10.97 0.92 -3.27
CA ASP A 89 10.73 1.97 -4.27
C ASP A 89 11.96 2.90 -4.45
N SER A 90 13.06 2.68 -3.72
CA SER A 90 14.26 3.51 -3.85
C SER A 90 15.17 3.08 -5.00
N ASP A 91 15.89 4.05 -5.56
CA ASP A 91 16.91 3.81 -6.60
C ASP A 91 18.25 3.29 -6.04
N ASN A 92 18.36 3.16 -4.70
CA ASN A 92 19.57 2.62 -4.06
C ASN A 92 19.52 1.09 -4.05
N GLU A 93 19.98 0.48 -5.15
CA GLU A 93 19.98 -0.98 -5.33
C GLU A 93 20.81 -1.71 -4.27
N THR A 94 21.98 -1.19 -3.89
CA THR A 94 22.83 -1.81 -2.86
C THR A 94 22.08 -1.93 -1.54
N LEU A 95 21.50 -0.83 -1.06
CA LEU A 95 20.72 -0.80 0.17
C LEU A 95 19.49 -1.72 0.09
N LYS A 96 18.83 -1.75 -1.07
CA LYS A 96 17.68 -2.64 -1.31
C LYS A 96 18.08 -4.10 -1.17
N GLN A 97 19.20 -4.51 -1.76
CA GLN A 97 19.68 -5.89 -1.68
C GLN A 97 20.12 -6.29 -0.27
N GLU A 98 20.86 -5.44 0.45
CA GLU A 98 21.27 -5.70 1.84
C GLU A 98 20.07 -5.90 2.78
N VAL A 99 18.99 -5.13 2.56
CA VAL A 99 17.77 -5.29 3.35
C VAL A 99 17.03 -6.57 2.93
N LEU A 100 16.98 -6.89 1.64
CA LEU A 100 16.34 -8.11 1.11
C LEU A 100 17.05 -9.40 1.54
N SER A 101 18.39 -9.40 1.60
CA SER A 101 19.20 -10.53 2.06
C SER A 101 19.12 -10.73 3.58
N GLY A 102 18.70 -9.70 4.31
CA GLY A 102 18.62 -9.71 5.76
C GLY A 102 19.91 -9.27 6.46
N GLU A 103 20.94 -8.88 5.71
CA GLU A 103 22.16 -8.26 6.24
C GLU A 103 21.84 -6.96 6.99
N LYS A 104 20.86 -6.20 6.49
CA LYS A 104 20.41 -4.95 7.12
C LYS A 104 18.93 -5.01 7.49
N SER A 105 18.60 -4.54 8.70
CA SER A 105 17.19 -4.44 9.11
C SER A 105 16.45 -3.35 8.33
N ILE A 106 15.13 -3.51 8.15
CA ILE A 106 14.26 -2.49 7.53
C ILE A 106 14.43 -1.11 8.19
N ASN A 107 14.54 -1.07 9.52
CA ASN A 107 14.66 0.20 10.24
C ASN A 107 16.02 0.87 9.97
N ALA A 108 17.11 0.09 9.97
CA ALA A 108 18.44 0.60 9.64
C ALA A 108 18.50 1.10 8.20
N GLY A 109 18.02 0.29 7.25
CA GLY A 109 17.97 0.68 5.84
C GLY A 109 17.10 1.93 5.61
N TYR A 110 15.97 2.04 6.30
CA TYR A 110 15.12 3.23 6.21
C TYR A 110 15.83 4.50 6.71
N LYS A 111 16.53 4.43 7.85
CA LYS A 111 17.27 5.57 8.39
C LYS A 111 18.32 6.07 7.41
N GLU A 112 19.13 5.15 6.87
CA GLU A 112 20.18 5.46 5.89
C GLU A 112 19.59 6.09 4.62
N LEU A 113 18.51 5.51 4.09
CA LEU A 113 17.80 6.07 2.94
C LEU A 113 17.32 7.51 3.20
N THR A 114 16.82 7.79 4.41
CA THR A 114 16.33 9.13 4.76
C THR A 114 17.45 10.14 5.03
N GLN A 115 18.60 9.71 5.52
CA GLN A 115 19.77 10.57 5.75
C GLN A 115 20.38 11.01 4.43
N ASN A 116 20.60 10.07 3.50
CA ASN A 116 21.09 10.36 2.15
C ASN A 116 20.19 11.36 1.39
N LYS A 117 18.86 11.29 1.58
CA LYS A 117 17.95 12.28 0.98
C LYS A 117 18.17 13.68 1.54
N LYS A 118 18.39 13.84 2.84
CA LYS A 118 18.61 15.16 3.44
C LYS A 118 19.87 15.80 2.86
N GLU A 119 20.97 15.07 2.80
CA GLU A 119 22.24 15.60 2.26
C GLU A 119 22.11 16.09 0.81
N LYS A 120 21.32 15.41 -0.02
CA LYS A 120 21.07 15.80 -1.41
C LYS A 120 20.32 17.14 -1.58
N TYR A 121 19.58 17.61 -0.57
CA TYR A 121 18.86 18.89 -0.63
C TYR A 121 19.61 20.05 0.04
N PHE A 122 20.74 19.77 0.70
CA PHE A 122 21.58 20.78 1.36
C PHE A 122 22.88 21.09 0.57
N LEU A 123 23.05 20.46 -0.60
CA LEU A 123 24.08 20.73 -1.61
C LEU A 123 23.44 21.41 -2.83
#